data_AF-A0A336NJ04-F1
#
_entry.id   AF-A0A336NJ04-F1
#
_cell.length_a   1.000
_cell.length_b   1.000
_cell.length_c   1.000
_cell.angle_alpha   90.00
_cell.angle_beta   90.00
_cell.angle_gamma   90.00
#
_symmetry.space_group_name_H-M   'P 1'
#
loop_
_entity.id
_entity.type
_entity.pdbx_description
1 polymer ?
#
loop_
_entity_poly.entity_id
_entity_poly.type
_entity_poly.pdbx_seq_one_letter_code
_entity_poly.pdbx_strand_id
1 'polypeptide(L)'
;MQSTNLKELTFRGILLGALITVLFTASNVYLGLKVGVTFASSIPAAVISMAVLKFYKDSSILENNMVQTQASSAGTLSSVIFVLPGLLMMGYWQDFPFWQTMLICAAGGTLGVLFTIPLRRAMVVNSDLPYPEGVAAAEILKAGNHTYGESGVKDIAYGGILPA
;
A
#
# COMPACT_ATOMS: atom_id res chain seq x y z
N MET A 1 -22.52 5.67 20.01
CA MET A 1 -22.19 5.53 18.57
C MET A 1 -22.49 6.87 17.91
N GLN A 2 -21.52 7.79 17.93
CA GLN A 2 -21.67 9.12 17.36
C GLN A 2 -21.22 9.05 15.90
N SER A 3 -22.19 9.07 14.98
CA SER A 3 -21.96 9.08 13.53
C SER A 3 -21.37 10.42 13.10
N THR A 4 -20.07 10.62 13.31
CA THR A 4 -19.32 11.67 12.63
C THR A 4 -19.22 11.25 11.17
N ASN A 5 -19.88 11.99 10.27
CA ASN A 5 -19.88 11.80 8.82
C ASN A 5 -18.47 12.08 8.24
N LEU A 6 -17.51 11.26 8.61
CA LEU A 6 -16.18 11.29 8.03
C LEU A 6 -16.30 10.68 6.63
N LYS A 7 -15.89 11.41 5.60
CA LYS A 7 -15.88 10.91 4.23
C LYS A 7 -14.83 9.79 4.10
N GLU A 8 -15.24 8.56 4.34
CA GLU A 8 -14.39 7.36 4.22
C GLU A 8 -14.11 7.01 2.76
N LEU A 9 -15.08 7.26 1.88
CA LEU A 9 -15.00 6.93 0.46
C LEU A 9 -15.08 8.22 -0.38
N THR A 10 -13.95 8.87 -0.60
CA THR A 10 -13.86 10.02 -1.50
C THR A 10 -13.41 9.57 -2.89
N PHE A 11 -14.04 10.11 -3.93
CA PHE A 11 -13.58 9.90 -5.31
C PHE A 11 -12.13 10.36 -5.52
N ARG A 12 -11.71 11.41 -4.79
CA ARG A 12 -10.33 11.93 -4.82
C ARG A 12 -9.33 10.94 -4.26
N GLY A 13 -9.60 10.36 -3.09
CA GLY A 13 -8.77 9.34 -2.48
C GLY A 13 -8.65 8.10 -3.36
N ILE A 14 -9.75 7.65 -3.98
CA ILE A 14 -9.72 6.51 -4.92
C ILE A 14 -8.81 6.81 -6.11
N LEU A 15 -8.94 8.00 -6.72
CA LEU A 15 -8.15 8.38 -7.88
C LEU A 15 -6.66 8.50 -7.53
N LEU A 16 -6.36 9.18 -6.42
CA LEU A 16 -4.99 9.36 -5.93
C LEU A 16 -4.36 8.01 -5.57
N GLY A 17 -5.08 7.17 -4.83
CA GLY A 17 -4.66 5.82 -4.48
C GLY A 17 -4.44 4.95 -5.70
N ALA A 18 -5.33 4.98 -6.69
CA ALA A 18 -5.16 4.23 -7.94
C ALA A 18 -3.89 4.65 -8.70
N LEU A 19 -3.60 5.96 -8.78
CA LEU A 19 -2.40 6.47 -9.45
C LEU A 19 -1.12 6.03 -8.72
N ILE A 20 -1.12 6.14 -7.39
CA ILE A 20 -0.02 5.66 -6.53
C ILE A 20 0.16 4.15 -6.69
N THR A 21 -0.91 3.37 -6.65
CA THR A 21 -0.88 1.91 -6.86
C THR A 21 -0.21 1.54 -8.17
N VAL A 22 -0.62 2.14 -9.30
CA VAL A 22 -0.02 1.85 -10.61
C VAL A 22 1.47 2.17 -10.62
N LEU A 23 1.84 3.34 -10.09
CA LEU A 23 3.23 3.80 -10.06
C LEU A 23 4.12 2.91 -9.18
N PHE A 24 3.64 2.53 -8.00
CA PHE A 24 4.38 1.65 -7.09
C PHE A 24 4.44 0.21 -7.59
N THR A 25 3.37 -0.32 -8.18
CA THR A 25 3.41 -1.64 -8.81
C THR A 25 4.43 -1.66 -9.95
N ALA A 26 4.43 -0.67 -10.84
CA ALA A 26 5.42 -0.58 -11.91
C ALA A 26 6.85 -0.48 -11.37
N SER A 27 7.06 0.35 -10.33
CA SER A 27 8.36 0.53 -9.68
C SER A 27 8.85 -0.75 -9.02
N ASN A 28 8.00 -1.44 -8.27
CA ASN A 28 8.34 -2.70 -7.60
C ASN A 28 8.58 -3.84 -8.60
N VAL A 29 7.82 -3.90 -9.69
CA VAL A 29 8.05 -4.89 -10.74
C VAL A 29 9.40 -4.66 -11.42
N TYR A 30 9.70 -3.41 -11.80
CA TYR A 30 10.96 -3.06 -12.44
C TYR A 30 12.17 -3.28 -11.53
N LEU A 31 12.13 -2.76 -10.29
CA LEU A 31 13.22 -2.93 -9.32
C LEU A 31 13.38 -4.39 -8.90
N GLY A 32 12.27 -5.11 -8.76
CA GLY A 32 12.26 -6.54 -8.46
C GLY A 32 12.94 -7.37 -9.54
N LEU A 33 12.66 -7.11 -10.82
CA LEU A 33 13.30 -7.81 -11.93
C LEU A 33 14.76 -7.39 -12.15
N LYS A 34 15.11 -6.12 -11.89
CA LYS A 34 16.44 -5.59 -12.17
C LYS A 34 17.44 -5.77 -11.02
N VAL A 35 16.99 -5.58 -9.78
CA VAL A 35 17.83 -5.51 -8.57
C VAL A 35 17.55 -6.69 -7.63
N GLY A 36 16.45 -7.43 -7.82
CA GLY A 36 16.09 -8.59 -7.00
C GLY A 36 15.53 -8.24 -5.61
N VAL A 37 15.38 -6.96 -5.29
CA VAL A 37 14.84 -6.47 -4.01
C VAL A 37 13.61 -5.60 -4.25
N THR A 38 12.63 -5.70 -3.35
CA THR A 38 11.42 -4.85 -3.34
C THR A 38 11.42 -3.99 -2.09
N PHE A 39 10.86 -2.80 -2.18
CA PHE A 39 10.75 -1.88 -1.04
C PHE A 39 9.32 -1.84 -0.52
N ALA A 40 9.18 -1.73 0.81
CA ALA A 40 7.87 -1.53 1.43
C ALA A 40 7.25 -0.23 0.90
N SER A 41 6.15 -0.37 0.14
CA SER A 41 5.52 0.76 -0.56
C SER A 41 4.54 1.54 0.32
N SER A 42 4.16 0.99 1.48
CA SER A 42 3.10 1.53 2.33
C SER A 42 3.48 2.83 3.04
N ILE A 43 4.73 2.95 3.52
CA ILE A 43 5.20 4.14 4.27
C ILE A 43 5.39 5.34 3.33
N PRO A 44 6.11 5.23 2.20
CA PRO A 44 6.27 6.36 1.28
C PRO A 44 4.95 6.80 0.67
N ALA A 45 4.06 5.86 0.34
CA ALA A 45 2.74 6.18 -0.19
C ALA A 45 1.88 6.96 0.81
N ALA A 46 1.93 6.61 2.10
CA ALA A 46 1.22 7.35 3.14
C ALA A 46 1.73 8.81 3.24
N VAL A 47 3.05 9.01 3.18
CA VAL A 47 3.67 10.35 3.21
C VAL A 47 3.29 11.18 1.98
N ILE A 48 3.34 10.58 0.78
CA ILE A 48 2.92 11.25 -0.48
C ILE A 48 1.44 11.61 -0.41
N SER A 49 0.59 10.69 0.07
CA SER A 49 -0.84 10.90 0.24
C SER A 49 -1.10 12.09 1.18
N MET A 50 -0.46 12.11 2.35
CA MET A 50 -0.56 13.24 3.28
C MET A 50 -0.12 14.57 2.66
N ALA A 51 0.99 14.58 1.92
CA ALA A 51 1.51 15.79 1.30
C ALA A 51 0.58 16.36 0.23
N VAL A 52 -0.03 15.49 -0.59
CA VAL A 52 -0.95 15.92 -1.67
C VAL A 52 -2.32 16.30 -1.11
N LEU A 53 -2.83 15.55 -0.12
CA LEU A 53 -4.12 15.83 0.51
C LEU A 53 -4.09 17.08 1.41
N LYS A 54 -2.91 17.50 1.91
CA LYS A 54 -2.74 18.77 2.66
C LYS A 54 -3.10 20.03 1.85
N PHE A 55 -3.10 19.96 0.52
CA PHE A 55 -3.58 21.07 -0.32
C PHE A 55 -5.12 21.20 -0.33
N TYR A 56 -5.85 20.22 0.21
CA TYR A 56 -7.30 20.23 0.31
C TYR A 56 -7.73 20.28 1.78
N LYS A 57 -8.44 21.34 2.17
CA LYS A 57 -8.87 21.62 3.56
C LYS A 57 -9.76 20.54 4.22
N ASP A 58 -10.27 19.57 3.46
CA ASP A 58 -11.20 18.52 3.92
C ASP A 58 -10.58 17.12 3.97
N SER A 59 -9.24 17.00 4.00
CA SER A 59 -8.57 15.70 4.02
C SER A 59 -8.81 14.97 5.35
N SER A 60 -9.43 13.78 5.28
CA SER A 60 -9.69 12.93 6.46
C SER A 60 -8.59 11.88 6.64
N ILE A 61 -8.30 11.50 7.89
CA ILE A 61 -7.42 10.36 8.22
C ILE A 61 -7.85 9.09 7.48
N LEU A 62 -9.15 8.91 7.29
CA LEU A 62 -9.74 7.73 6.65
C LEU A 62 -9.43 7.68 5.15
N GLU A 63 -9.34 8.84 4.48
CA GLU A 63 -8.96 8.95 3.08
C GLU A 63 -7.48 8.56 2.88
N ASN A 64 -6.60 9.03 3.75
CA ASN A 64 -5.19 8.61 3.75
C ASN A 64 -5.02 7.12 4.07
N ASN A 65 -5.80 6.58 5.00
CA ASN A 65 -5.77 5.15 5.31
C ASN A 65 -6.23 4.29 4.11
N MET A 66 -7.24 4.75 3.37
CA MET A 66 -7.68 4.09 2.14
C MET A 66 -6.56 4.06 1.09
N VAL A 67 -5.92 5.21 0.82
CA VAL A 67 -4.78 5.29 -0.10
C VAL A 67 -3.63 4.39 0.34
N GLN A 68 -3.29 4.39 1.63
CA GLN A 68 -2.26 3.54 2.18
C GLN A 68 -2.57 2.05 1.97
N THR A 69 -3.82 1.64 2.18
CA THR A 69 -4.26 0.26 1.97
C THR A 69 -4.14 -0.15 0.50
N GLN A 70 -4.52 0.74 -0.43
CA GLN A 70 -4.35 0.52 -1.88
C GLN A 70 -2.88 0.40 -2.27
N ALA A 71 -2.01 1.25 -1.71
CA ALA A 71 -0.58 1.21 -1.97
C ALA A 71 0.10 -0.04 -1.38
N SER A 72 -0.31 -0.48 -0.19
CA SER A 72 0.16 -1.72 0.42
C SER A 72 -0.20 -2.93 -0.45
N SER A 73 -1.45 -2.98 -0.92
CA SER A 73 -1.93 -4.02 -1.84
C SER A 73 -1.12 -4.05 -3.14
N ALA A 74 -0.75 -2.88 -3.67
CA ALA A 74 0.10 -2.73 -4.85
C ALA A 74 1.46 -3.43 -4.68
N GLY A 75 2.07 -3.27 -3.50
CA GLY A 75 3.32 -3.94 -3.12
C GLY A 75 3.17 -5.46 -3.10
N THR A 76 2.11 -5.96 -2.46
CA THR A 76 1.85 -7.41 -2.39
C THR A 76 1.58 -8.03 -3.77
N LEU A 77 0.80 -7.35 -4.62
CA LEU A 77 0.53 -7.79 -6.00
C LEU A 77 1.79 -7.88 -6.86
N SER A 78 2.83 -7.09 -6.52
CA SER A 78 4.10 -7.09 -7.24
C SER A 78 4.92 -8.37 -7.01
N SER A 79 4.56 -9.23 -6.05
CA SER A 79 5.19 -10.55 -5.82
C SER A 79 5.17 -11.49 -7.04
N VAL A 80 4.37 -11.17 -8.05
CA VAL A 80 4.35 -11.87 -9.33
C VAL A 80 5.71 -11.87 -10.06
N ILE A 81 6.61 -10.94 -9.71
CA ILE A 81 8.01 -10.93 -10.17
C ILE A 81 8.79 -12.20 -9.81
N PHE A 82 8.36 -12.96 -8.81
CA PHE A 82 9.02 -14.22 -8.45
C PHE A 82 8.43 -15.40 -9.23
N VAL A 83 7.14 -15.32 -9.57
CA VAL A 83 6.39 -16.40 -10.22
C VAL A 83 6.67 -16.43 -11.72
N LEU A 84 6.58 -15.28 -12.40
CA LEU A 84 6.70 -15.24 -13.87
C LEU A 84 8.10 -15.62 -14.39
N PRO A 85 9.21 -15.09 -13.84
CA PRO A 85 10.54 -15.55 -14.25
C PRO A 85 10.78 -17.01 -13.87
N GLY A 86 10.23 -17.48 -12.75
CA GLY A 86 10.32 -18.89 -12.35
C GLY A 86 9.67 -19.85 -13.36
N LEU A 87 8.50 -19.48 -13.90
CA LEU A 87 7.82 -20.21 -14.98
C LEU A 87 8.63 -20.23 -16.28
N LEU A 88 9.27 -19.11 -16.62
CA LEU A 88 10.15 -18.99 -17.79
C LEU A 88 11.41 -19.87 -17.64
N MET A 89 12.03 -19.85 -16.46
CA MET A 89 13.22 -20.65 -16.14
C MET A 89 12.95 -22.15 -16.12
N MET A 90 11.72 -22.57 -15.77
CA MET A 90 11.29 -23.97 -15.90
C MET A 90 11.09 -24.43 -17.36
N GLY A 91 11.20 -23.53 -18.33
CA GLY A 91 11.02 -23.83 -19.76
C GLY A 91 9.56 -24.03 -20.19
N TYR A 92 8.59 -23.79 -19.29
CA TYR A 92 7.17 -23.94 -19.57
C TYR A 92 6.66 -22.85 -20.54
N TRP A 93 7.26 -21.66 -20.47
CA TRP A 93 7.05 -20.55 -21.40
C TRP A 93 8.38 -20.10 -22.01
N GLN A 94 8.37 -19.87 -23.32
CA GLN A 94 9.50 -19.32 -24.08
C GLN A 94 9.40 -17.80 -24.25
N ASP A 95 8.18 -17.24 -24.11
CA ASP A 95 7.86 -15.82 -24.21
C ASP A 95 6.95 -15.38 -23.05
N PHE A 96 6.59 -14.09 -22.99
CA PHE A 96 5.57 -13.55 -22.08
C PHE A 96 4.21 -13.42 -22.76
N PRO A 97 3.36 -14.48 -22.79
CA PRO A 97 2.02 -14.40 -23.35
C PRO A 97 1.15 -13.48 -22.49
N PHE A 98 0.79 -12.31 -23.04
CA PHE A 98 0.06 -11.26 -22.33
C PHE A 98 -1.23 -11.77 -21.68
N TRP A 99 -2.07 -12.48 -22.43
CA TRP A 99 -3.38 -12.90 -21.94
C TRP A 99 -3.29 -13.94 -20.81
N GLN A 100 -2.36 -14.89 -20.94
CA GLN A 100 -2.17 -15.93 -19.93
C GLN A 100 -1.54 -15.34 -18.66
N THR A 101 -0.56 -14.46 -18.82
CA THR A 101 0.05 -13.72 -17.72
C THR A 101 -0.99 -12.88 -17.00
N MET A 102 -1.82 -12.13 -17.74
CA MET A 102 -2.92 -11.34 -17.20
C MET A 102 -3.91 -12.20 -16.41
N LEU A 103 -4.32 -13.35 -16.96
CA LEU A 103 -5.25 -14.26 -16.28
C LEU A 103 -4.65 -14.86 -15.01
N ILE A 104 -3.38 -15.25 -15.02
CA ILE A 104 -2.69 -15.78 -13.83
C ILE A 104 -2.55 -14.68 -12.77
N CYS A 105 -2.13 -13.48 -13.15
CA CYS A 105 -2.06 -12.34 -12.23
C CYS A 105 -3.43 -12.00 -11.64
N ALA A 106 -4.49 -11.98 -12.47
CA ALA A 106 -5.85 -11.69 -12.04
C ALA A 106 -6.39 -12.78 -11.10
N ALA A 107 -6.17 -14.06 -11.43
CA ALA A 107 -6.55 -15.18 -10.58
C ALA A 107 -5.81 -15.17 -9.25
N GLY A 108 -4.48 -14.96 -9.27
CA GLY A 108 -3.66 -14.86 -8.07
C GLY A 108 -4.04 -13.68 -7.17
N GLY A 109 -4.27 -12.50 -7.77
CA GLY A 109 -4.75 -11.32 -7.04
C GLY A 109 -6.12 -11.55 -6.41
N THR A 110 -7.06 -12.12 -7.15
CA THR A 110 -8.41 -12.44 -6.65
C THR A 110 -8.34 -13.47 -5.52
N LEU A 111 -7.53 -14.51 -5.68
CA LEU A 111 -7.32 -15.54 -4.66
C LEU A 111 -6.69 -14.95 -3.39
N GLY A 112 -5.73 -14.03 -3.51
CA GLY A 112 -5.16 -13.31 -2.37
C GLY A 112 -6.19 -12.47 -1.60
N VAL A 113 -7.10 -11.80 -2.31
CA VAL A 113 -8.22 -11.07 -1.68
C VAL A 113 -9.15 -12.04 -0.93
N LEU A 114 -9.47 -13.20 -1.52
CA LEU A 114 -10.30 -14.21 -0.86
C LEU A 114 -9.62 -14.78 0.40
N PHE A 115 -8.32 -15.07 0.33
CA PHE A 115 -7.54 -15.58 1.47
C PHE A 115 -7.31 -14.55 2.58
N THR A 116 -7.50 -13.26 2.30
CA THR A 116 -7.45 -12.21 3.34
C THR A 116 -8.53 -12.41 4.41
N ILE A 117 -9.70 -12.93 4.04
CA ILE A 117 -10.84 -13.15 4.96
C ILE A 117 -10.49 -14.16 6.08
N PRO A 118 -10.05 -15.40 5.79
CA PRO A 118 -9.67 -16.35 6.83
C PRO A 118 -8.39 -15.93 7.58
N LEU A 119 -7.39 -15.37 6.88
CA LEU A 119 -6.14 -14.93 7.51
C LEU A 119 -6.37 -13.83 8.54
N ARG A 120 -7.25 -12.86 8.23
CA ARG A 120 -7.64 -11.83 9.20
C ARG A 120 -8.20 -12.44 10.48
N ARG A 121 -9.04 -13.47 10.37
CA ARG A 121 -9.63 -14.13 11.55
C ARG A 121 -8.58 -14.85 12.38
N ALA A 122 -7.66 -15.56 11.72
CA ALA A 122 -6.59 -16.30 12.40
C ALA A 122 -5.56 -15.38 13.06
N MET A 123 -5.14 -14.31 12.38
CA MET A 123 -4.03 -13.45 12.81
C MET A 123 -4.45 -12.25 13.67
N VAL A 124 -5.69 -11.76 13.56
CA VAL A 124 -6.14 -10.55 14.28
C VAL A 124 -7.14 -10.87 15.37
N VAL A 125 -8.09 -11.79 15.11
CA VAL A 125 -9.22 -12.03 16.03
C VAL A 125 -8.91 -13.10 17.06
N ASN A 126 -8.18 -14.15 16.67
CA ASN A 126 -7.93 -15.32 17.51
C ASN A 126 -6.49 -15.40 18.03
N SER A 127 -5.70 -14.34 17.88
CA SER A 127 -4.28 -14.33 18.22
C SER A 127 -3.94 -13.12 19.09
N ASP A 128 -3.28 -13.35 20.22
CA ASP A 128 -2.75 -12.29 21.11
C ASP A 128 -1.45 -11.67 20.59
N LEU A 129 -1.10 -11.85 19.31
CA LEU A 129 0.10 -11.25 18.75
C LEU A 129 -0.06 -9.72 18.65
N PRO A 130 0.91 -8.93 19.16
CA PRO A 130 0.92 -7.48 18.97
C PRO A 130 0.88 -7.13 17.48
N TYR A 131 0.18 -6.05 17.13
CA TYR A 131 0.04 -5.57 15.74
C TYR A 131 0.92 -4.32 15.47
N PRO A 132 2.26 -4.42 15.55
CA PRO A 132 3.17 -3.27 15.63
C PRO A 132 3.15 -2.39 14.38
N GLU A 133 3.06 -2.96 13.18
CA GLU A 133 3.07 -2.20 11.92
C GLU A 133 1.80 -1.36 11.76
N GLY A 134 0.63 -1.95 12.05
CA GLY A 134 -0.64 -1.21 12.00
C GLY A 134 -0.73 -0.12 13.06
N VAL A 135 -0.16 -0.34 14.25
CA VAL A 135 -0.04 0.70 15.29
C VAL A 135 0.89 1.82 14.85
N ALA A 136 2.05 1.50 14.26
CA ALA A 136 2.98 2.51 13.76
C ALA A 136 2.37 3.34 12.60
N ALA A 137 1.69 2.68 11.65
CA ALA A 137 0.96 3.35 10.58
C ALA A 137 -0.12 4.29 11.13
N ALA A 138 -0.90 3.83 12.12
CA ALA A 138 -1.90 4.65 12.77
C ALA A 138 -1.28 5.85 13.50
N GLU A 139 -0.11 5.68 14.11
CA GLU A 139 0.60 6.76 14.79
C GLU A 139 1.15 7.80 13.80
N ILE A 140 1.66 7.38 12.63
CA ILE A 140 2.06 8.30 11.55
C ILE A 140 0.84 9.06 11.02
N LEU A 141 -0.29 8.38 10.81
CA LEU A 141 -1.56 9.00 10.40
C LEU A 141 -2.08 10.01 11.43
N LYS A 142 -1.99 9.69 12.73
CA LYS A 142 -2.36 10.61 13.82
C LYS A 142 -1.40 11.79 13.93
N ALA A 143 -0.10 11.56 13.91
CA ALA A 143 0.92 12.60 13.92
C ALA A 143 0.78 13.56 12.73
N GLY A 144 0.41 13.03 11.57
CA GLY A 144 0.11 13.84 10.38
C GLY A 144 -1.17 14.68 10.50
N ASN A 145 -2.16 14.25 11.30
CA ASN A 145 -3.47 14.91 11.43
C ASN A 145 -3.64 15.79 12.68
N HIS A 146 -2.85 15.58 13.73
CA HIS A 146 -2.89 16.37 14.97
C HIS A 146 -2.36 17.81 14.83
N THR A 147 -2.03 18.26 13.63
CA THR A 147 -1.35 19.53 13.42
C THR A 147 -2.09 20.41 12.40
N TYR A 148 -3.19 21.01 12.86
CA TYR A 148 -3.52 22.39 12.47
C TYR A 148 -2.38 23.30 12.99
N GLY A 149 -1.23 23.35 12.30
CA GLY A 149 -0.11 24.23 12.68
C GLY A 149 1.29 23.73 12.32
N GLU A 150 1.67 23.82 11.04
CA GLU A 150 3.05 23.94 10.51
C GLU A 150 4.20 22.94 10.84
N SER A 151 4.16 22.08 11.87
CA SER A 151 5.37 21.31 12.29
C SER A 151 5.50 19.87 11.77
N GLY A 152 4.42 19.08 11.77
CA GLY A 152 4.54 17.61 11.63
C GLY A 152 5.16 17.09 10.32
N VAL A 153 5.00 17.80 9.20
CA VAL A 153 5.62 17.40 7.91
C VAL A 153 7.12 17.69 7.90
N LYS A 154 7.56 18.76 8.57
CA LYS A 154 8.99 19.03 8.73
C LYS A 154 9.59 17.97 9.63
N ASP A 155 8.93 17.57 10.71
CA ASP A 155 9.45 16.55 11.62
C ASP A 155 9.50 15.14 10.98
N ILE A 156 8.54 14.76 10.13
CA ILE A 156 8.60 13.51 9.35
C ILE A 156 9.72 13.58 8.29
N ALA A 157 9.90 14.73 7.63
CA ALA A 157 10.98 14.93 6.67
C ALA A 157 12.36 14.94 7.36
N TYR A 158 12.50 15.61 8.52
CA TYR A 158 13.74 15.65 9.30
C TYR A 158 14.05 14.29 9.92
N GLY A 159 13.06 13.53 10.40
CA GLY A 159 13.24 12.16 10.90
C GLY A 159 13.59 11.15 9.79
N GLY A 160 13.16 11.38 8.55
CA GLY A 160 13.59 10.58 7.40
C GLY A 160 15.00 10.93 6.88
N ILE A 161 15.48 12.15 7.12
CA ILE A 161 16.81 12.64 6.70
C ILE A 161 17.88 12.38 7.75
N LEU A 162 17.51 12.36 9.04
CA LEU A 162 18.40 12.01 10.16
C LEU A 162 18.00 10.63 10.71
N PRO A 163 18.56 9.53 10.18
CA PRO A 163 18.49 8.26 10.89
C PRO A 163 19.32 8.42 12.16
N ALA A 164 18.66 8.48 13.32
CA ALA A 164 19.29 8.24 14.61
C ALA A 164 19.32 6.74 14.90
#